data_AF-A0A9Q5Z528-F1
#
_entry.id   AF-A0A9Q5Z528-F1
#
_cell.length_a   1.000
_cell.length_b   1.000
_cell.length_c   1.000
_cell.angle_alpha   90.00
_cell.angle_beta   90.00
_cell.angle_gamma   90.00
#
_symmetry.space_group_name_H-M   'P 1'
#
loop_
_entity.id
_entity.type
_entity.pdbx_description
1 polymer ?
#
loop_
_entity_poly.entity_id
_entity_poly.type
_entity_poly.pdbx_seq_one_letter_code
_entity_poly.pdbx_strand_id
1 'polypeptide(L)'
;MPGEYVVASVFYFEADGITEKFVQSVTGLGAKNNATKGVRGSSKNGKTLRQNLPGQAEFNNVTITMNYNGDESLHKWFLACSED
;
A
#
# COMPACT_ATOMS: atom_id res chain seq x y z
N MET A 1 1.10 -8.97 -25.03
CA MET A 1 0.53 -10.25 -24.55
C MET A 1 -0.80 -9.93 -23.89
N PRO A 2 -1.90 -10.62 -24.20
CA PRO A 2 -3.12 -10.48 -23.43
C PRO A 2 -2.83 -11.06 -22.03
N GLY A 3 -2.71 -10.18 -21.04
CA GLY A 3 -2.48 -10.60 -19.66
C GLY A 3 -3.77 -11.18 -19.09
N GLU A 4 -3.70 -12.41 -18.61
CA GLU A 4 -4.79 -13.02 -17.84
C GLU A 4 -4.82 -12.33 -16.47
N TYR A 5 -5.92 -11.64 -16.17
CA TYR A 5 -6.07 -10.95 -14.90
C TYR A 5 -6.59 -11.92 -13.84
N VAL A 6 -6.02 -11.87 -12.64
CA VAL A 6 -6.53 -12.61 -11.49
C VAL A 6 -7.81 -11.91 -11.01
N VAL A 7 -8.98 -12.40 -11.43
CA VAL A 7 -10.29 -11.77 -11.11
C VAL A 7 -10.91 -12.34 -9.82
N ALA A 8 -10.59 -13.59 -9.46
CA ALA A 8 -11.06 -14.21 -8.22
C ALA A 8 -9.92 -14.23 -7.17
N SER A 9 -9.79 -13.14 -6.42
CA SER A 9 -8.77 -13.04 -5.37
C SER A 9 -9.40 -13.33 -4.01
N VAL A 10 -9.04 -14.45 -3.40
CA VAL A 10 -9.27 -14.69 -1.97
C VAL A 10 -8.06 -14.13 -1.23
N PHE A 11 -8.31 -13.29 -0.23
CA PHE A 11 -7.26 -12.68 0.58
C PHE A 11 -7.27 -13.27 1.99
N TYR A 12 -6.06 -13.56 2.48
CA TYR A 12 -5.82 -13.96 3.85
C TYR A 12 -4.96 -12.91 4.53
N PHE A 13 -5.23 -12.66 5.81
CA PHE A 13 -4.42 -11.81 6.66
C PHE A 13 -3.71 -12.65 7.70
N GLU A 14 -2.43 -12.35 7.88
CA GLU A 14 -1.55 -12.97 8.86
C GLU A 14 -0.78 -11.89 9.61
N ALA A 15 -0.72 -12.05 10.93
CA ALA A 15 0.04 -11.19 11.84
C ALA A 15 0.58 -12.05 12.98
N ASP A 16 1.38 -11.45 13.86
CA ASP A 16 2.02 -12.17 14.97
C ASP A 16 0.98 -12.95 15.81
N GLY A 17 1.03 -14.28 15.73
CA GLY A 17 0.09 -15.19 16.38
C GLY A 17 -1.29 -15.36 15.70
N ILE A 18 -1.58 -14.67 14.60
CA ILE A 18 -2.82 -14.76 13.83
C ILE A 18 -2.52 -15.30 12.43
N THR A 19 -3.07 -16.47 12.10
CA THR A 19 -2.88 -17.13 10.81
C THR A 19 -4.18 -17.26 10.02
N GLU A 20 -4.05 -17.21 8.69
CA GLU A 20 -5.08 -17.56 7.70
C GLU A 20 -6.47 -16.91 7.91
N LYS A 21 -6.53 -15.66 8.38
CA LYS A 21 -7.82 -14.99 8.56
C LYS A 21 -8.38 -14.52 7.23
N PHE A 22 -9.56 -15.00 6.86
CA PHE A 22 -10.21 -14.63 5.62
C PHE A 22 -10.64 -13.15 5.61
N VAL A 23 -10.22 -12.41 4.59
CA VAL A 23 -10.49 -10.97 4.43
C VAL A 23 -11.44 -10.76 3.25
N GLN A 24 -12.41 -9.85 3.42
CA GLN A 24 -13.35 -9.50 2.35
C GLN A 24 -12.73 -8.55 1.33
N SER A 25 -12.03 -7.51 1.80
CA SER A 25 -11.33 -6.59 0.90
C SER A 25 -10.09 -5.98 1.55
N VAL A 26 -9.08 -5.74 0.70
CA VAL A 26 -7.87 -5.01 1.05
C VAL A 26 -7.76 -3.81 0.11
N THR A 27 -7.55 -2.63 0.69
CA THR A 27 -7.41 -1.39 -0.06
C THR A 27 -6.19 -0.61 0.42
N GLY A 28 -5.66 0.27 -0.44
CA GLY A 28 -4.52 1.10 -0.06
C GLY A 28 -3.15 0.42 -0.15
N LEU A 29 -3.05 -0.81 -0.67
CA LEU A 29 -1.75 -1.41 -1.01
C LEU A 29 -1.11 -0.64 -2.17
N GLY A 30 -0.26 0.32 -1.82
CA GLY A 30 0.45 1.13 -2.79
C GLY A 30 1.52 1.98 -2.14
N ALA A 31 2.58 2.22 -2.90
CA ALA A 31 3.64 3.15 -2.56
C ALA A 31 3.70 4.23 -3.64
N LYS A 32 3.92 5.47 -3.22
CA LYS A 32 4.15 6.61 -4.10
C LYS A 32 5.59 7.05 -3.92
N ASN A 33 6.29 7.28 -5.03
CA ASN A 33 7.59 7.94 -4.98
C ASN A 33 7.36 9.45 -5.10
N ASN A 34 7.62 10.19 -4.04
CA ASN A 34 7.56 11.64 -4.08
C ASN A 34 8.82 12.16 -4.76
N ALA A 35 8.75 12.26 -6.10
CA ALA A 35 9.85 12.77 -6.89
C ALA A 35 10.23 14.18 -6.41
N THR A 36 11.49 14.33 -6.01
CA THR A 36 12.02 15.65 -5.67
C THR A 36 12.16 16.44 -6.96
N LYS A 37 11.54 17.62 -7.01
CA LYS A 37 11.65 18.53 -8.16
C LYS A 37 13.08 19.09 -8.18
N GLY A 38 13.94 18.52 -9.02
CA GLY A 38 15.29 19.00 -9.26
C GLY A 38 15.31 20.26 -10.14
N VAL A 39 16.42 20.99 -10.07
CA VAL A 39 16.70 22.25 -10.77
C VAL A 39 16.35 22.18 -12.26
N ARG A 40 15.76 23.26 -12.79
CA ARG A 40 15.47 23.43 -14.23
C ARG A 40 16.79 23.55 -15.01
N GLY A 41 17.17 22.51 -15.73
CA GLY A 41 18.26 22.61 -16.71
C GLY A 41 17.77 23.40 -17.93
N SER A 42 18.45 24.51 -18.26
CA SER A 42 18.24 25.21 -19.52
C SER A 42 19.05 24.51 -20.61
N SER A 43 18.36 23.96 -21.62
CA SER A 43 19.06 23.41 -22.79
C SER A 43 19.50 24.55 -23.73
N LYS A 44 20.55 24.32 -24.53
CA LYS A 44 21.02 25.28 -25.55
C LYS A 44 19.96 25.70 -26.58
N ASN A 45 18.83 24.97 -26.65
CA ASN A 45 17.70 25.26 -27.55
C ASN A 45 16.55 26.00 -26.85
N GLY A 46 16.76 26.59 -25.67
CA GLY A 46 15.73 27.32 -24.92
C GLY A 46 14.62 26.46 -24.33
N LYS A 47 14.72 25.12 -24.45
CA LYS A 47 13.76 24.18 -23.84
C LYS A 47 14.14 23.98 -22.38
N THR A 48 13.15 24.15 -21.50
CA THR A 48 13.28 23.87 -20.06
C THR A 48 13.08 22.38 -19.84
N LEU A 49 14.10 21.68 -19.35
CA LEU A 49 13.97 20.27 -18.96
C LEU A 49 13.59 20.20 -17.47
N ARG A 50 12.61 19.35 -17.14
CA ARG A 50 12.30 19.00 -15.74
C ARG A 50 13.03 17.70 -15.39
N GLN A 51 13.87 17.75 -14.37
CA GLN A 51 14.49 16.56 -13.81
C GLN A 51 13.69 16.13 -12.57
N ASN A 52 13.06 14.96 -12.65
CA ASN A 52 12.44 14.31 -11.51
C ASN A 52 13.47 13.35 -10.92
N LEU A 53 13.97 13.64 -9.73
CA LEU A 53 14.84 12.75 -8.99
C LEU A 53 13.97 11.83 -8.12
N PRO A 54 14.30 10.54 -7.97
CA PRO A 54 13.60 9.68 -7.02
C PRO A 54 13.77 10.28 -5.62
N GLY A 55 12.66 10.55 -4.94
CA GLY A 55 12.67 11.05 -3.57
C GLY A 55 12.30 9.95 -2.59
N GLN A 56 11.86 10.34 -1.40
CA GLN A 56 11.43 9.41 -0.37
C GLN A 56 10.13 8.72 -0.81
N ALA A 57 10.07 7.40 -0.60
CA ALA A 57 8.86 6.63 -0.81
C ALA A 57 7.86 6.94 0.32
N GLU A 58 6.63 7.27 -0.06
CA GLU A 58 5.50 7.43 0.83
C GLU A 58 4.59 6.21 0.66
N PHE A 59 4.34 5.49 1.74
CA PHE A 59 3.47 4.33 1.75
C PHE A 59 2.06 4.77 2.12
N ASN A 60 1.07 4.30 1.36
CA ASN A 60 -0.33 4.57 1.71
C ASN A 60 -0.72 3.73 2.94
N ASN A 61 -1.66 4.24 3.72
CA ASN A 61 -2.32 3.46 4.77
C ASN A 61 -3.10 2.30 4.13
N VAL A 62 -2.91 1.10 4.67
CA VAL A 62 -3.62 -0.10 4.23
C VAL A 62 -4.88 -0.25 5.08
N THR A 63 -6.02 -0.41 4.42
CA THR A 63 -7.31 -0.66 5.08
C THR A 63 -7.80 -2.04 4.71
N ILE A 64 -8.06 -2.86 5.74
CA ILE A 64 -8.51 -4.23 5.64
C ILE A 64 -9.94 -4.29 6.17
N THR A 65 -10.88 -4.76 5.35
CA THR A 65 -12.28 -4.94 5.74
C THR A 65 -12.60 -6.42 5.89
N MET A 66 -13.17 -6.79 7.03
CA MET A 66 -13.48 -8.17 7.37
C MET A 66 -14.92 -8.26 7.87
N ASN A 67 -15.59 -9.35 7.52
CA ASN A 67 -16.90 -9.65 8.08
C ASN A 67 -16.72 -10.22 9.49
N TYR A 68 -17.51 -9.75 10.43
CA TYR A 68 -17.51 -10.30 11.78
C TYR A 68 -18.02 -11.74 11.76
N ASN A 69 -17.17 -12.68 12.15
CA ASN A 69 -17.46 -14.12 12.21
C ASN A 69 -17.53 -14.66 13.66
N GLY A 70 -17.55 -13.77 14.67
CA GLY A 70 -17.53 -14.14 16.08
C GLY A 70 -16.12 -14.40 16.66
N ASP A 71 -15.07 -14.31 15.85
CA ASP A 71 -13.69 -14.46 16.29
C ASP A 71 -13.10 -13.10 16.70
N GLU A 72 -12.81 -12.96 17.99
CA GLU A 72 -12.24 -11.75 18.59
C GLU A 72 -10.72 -11.68 18.51
N SER A 73 -10.03 -12.71 17.98
CA SER A 73 -8.55 -12.76 17.97
C SER A 73 -7.93 -11.53 17.31
N LEU A 74 -8.44 -11.13 16.15
CA LEU A 74 -8.02 -9.93 15.42
C LEU A 74 -8.30 -8.65 16.19
N HIS A 75 -9.46 -8.58 16.85
CA HIS A 75 -9.82 -7.41 17.64
C HIS A 75 -8.89 -7.26 18.85
N LYS A 76 -8.60 -8.35 19.55
CA LYS A 76 -7.66 -8.38 20.68
C LYS A 76 -6.24 -8.03 20.26
N TRP A 77 -5.78 -8.55 19.12
CA TRP A 77 -4.49 -8.18 18.53
C TRP A 77 -4.43 -6.70 18.18
N PHE A 78 -5.48 -6.17 17.53
CA PHE A 78 -5.55 -4.75 17.20
C PHE A 78 -5.48 -3.87 18.46
N LEU A 79 -6.21 -4.23 19.52
CA LEU A 79 -6.15 -3.52 20.79
C LEU A 79 -4.76 -3.58 21.42
N ALA A 80 -4.13 -4.75 21.46
CA ALA A 80 -2.77 -4.91 21.98
C ALA A 80 -1.75 -4.05 21.22
N CYS A 81 -1.88 -3.92 19.89
CA CYS A 81 -1.02 -3.03 19.10
C CYS A 81 -1.32 -1.54 19.29
N SER A 82 -2.51 -1.18 19.78
CA SER A 82 -2.92 0.21 20.00
C SER A 82 -2.67 0.72 21.42
N GLU A 83 -2.42 -0.18 22.37
CA GLU A 83 -2.18 0.13 23.78
C GLU A 83 -0.69 0.35 24.13
N ASP A 84 0.20 0.32 23.13
CA ASP A 84 1.60 0.79 23.20
C ASP A 84 1.73 2.29 22.86
#